data_AF-A0A8D5U8D6-F1
#
_entry.id   AF-A0A8D5U8D6-F1
#
_cell.length_a   1.000
_cell.length_b   1.000
_cell.length_c   1.000
_cell.angle_alpha   90.00
_cell.angle_beta   90.00
_cell.angle_gamma   90.00
#
_symmetry.space_group_name_H-M   'P 1'
#
loop_
_entity.id
_entity.type
_entity.pdbx_description
1 polymer ?
#
loop_
_entity_poly.entity_id
_entity_poly.type
_entity_poly.pdbx_seq_one_letter_code
_entity_poly.pdbx_strand_id
1 'polypeptide(L)' 'MESIKVKEETKKKLTEIAGMLEKKLGRRVSYDDVIKYLIERKFKDRKLAEELFGIAKGENLYEELLKGRKEDDEKSSP' A
#
# COMPACT_ATOMS: atom_id res chain seq x y z
N MET A 1 -2.31 -24.88 6.67
CA MET A 1 -2.39 -24.13 5.40
C MET A 1 -3.84 -23.77 5.21
N GLU A 2 -4.16 -22.48 5.30
CA GLU A 2 -5.50 -21.98 5.08
C GLU A 2 -5.60 -21.41 3.66
N SER A 3 -6.79 -21.37 3.09
CA SER A 3 -7.00 -20.87 1.73
C SER A 3 -7.87 -19.63 1.76
N ILE A 4 -7.45 -18.61 1.00
CA ILE A 4 -8.23 -17.41 0.76
C ILE A 4 -8.64 -17.44 -0.71
N LYS A 5 -9.95 -17.40 -0.97
CA LYS A 5 -10.46 -17.22 -2.33
C LYS A 5 -10.42 -15.75 -2.68
N VAL A 6 -9.81 -15.43 -3.81
CA VAL A 6 -9.76 -14.07 -4.35
C VAL A 6 -10.36 -14.06 -5.75
N LYS A 7 -10.87 -12.91 -6.17
CA LYS A 7 -11.32 -12.71 -7.55
C LYS A 7 -10.14 -12.80 -8.51
N GLU A 8 -10.42 -13.15 -9.77
CA GLU A 8 -9.42 -13.28 -10.83
C GLU A 8 -8.64 -11.97 -11.05
N GLU A 9 -9.35 -10.84 -10.99
CA GLU A 9 -8.77 -9.49 -11.05
C GLU A 9 -7.76 -9.22 -9.92
N THR A 10 -8.08 -9.63 -8.69
CA THR A 10 -7.17 -9.50 -7.55
C THR A 10 -5.94 -10.36 -7.76
N LYS A 11 -6.12 -11.59 -8.26
CA LYS A 11 -5.01 -12.51 -8.55
C LYS A 11 -4.06 -11.92 -9.59
N LYS A 12 -4.58 -11.32 -10.67
CA LYS A 12 -3.77 -10.62 -11.69
C LYS A 12 -2.88 -9.54 -11.07
N LYS A 13 -3.46 -8.67 -10.24
CA LYS A 13 -2.70 -7.62 -9.54
C LYS A 13 -1.61 -8.19 -8.63
N LEU A 14 -1.91 -9.27 -7.89
CA LEU A 14 -0.92 -9.94 -7.06
C LEU A 14 0.23 -10.52 -7.90
N THR A 15 -0.05 -11.07 -9.08
CA THR A 15 0.98 -11.57 -10.01
C THR A 15 1.89 -10.46 -10.51
N GLU A 16 1.33 -9.30 -10.87
CA GLU A 16 2.12 -8.15 -11.32
C GLU A 16 3.09 -7.68 -10.22
N ILE A 17 2.59 -7.58 -8.98
CA ILE A 17 3.41 -7.21 -7.82
C ILE A 17 4.47 -8.28 -7.54
N ALA A 18 4.13 -9.56 -7.68
CA ALA A 18 5.11 -10.64 -7.56
C ALA A 18 6.26 -10.45 -8.55
N GLY A 19 5.97 -10.23 -9.84
CA GLY A 19 6.99 -10.01 -10.86
C GLY A 19 7.88 -8.79 -10.58
N MET A 20 7.30 -7.70 -10.06
CA MET A 20 8.07 -6.54 -9.62
C MET A 20 9.03 -6.89 -8.46
N LEU A 21 8.56 -7.64 -7.48
CA LEU A 21 9.37 -8.07 -6.34
C LEU A 21 10.45 -9.06 -6.75
N GLU A 22 10.14 -10.01 -7.64
CA GLU A 22 11.11 -10.97 -8.17
C GLU A 22 12.26 -10.25 -8.90
N LYS A 23 11.93 -9.28 -9.75
CA LYS A 23 12.92 -8.43 -10.42
C LYS A 23 13.80 -7.67 -9.42
N LYS A 24 13.21 -7.18 -8.33
CA LYS A 24 13.92 -6.40 -7.30
C LYS A 24 14.82 -7.26 -6.40
N LEU A 25 14.37 -8.46 -6.04
CA LEU A 25 15.02 -9.34 -5.07
C LEU A 25 15.93 -10.39 -5.72
N GLY A 26 15.80 -10.63 -7.03
CA GLY A 26 16.56 -11.65 -7.74
C GLY A 26 16.20 -13.09 -7.37
N ARG A 27 15.05 -13.30 -6.72
CA ARG A 27 14.53 -14.61 -6.32
C ARG A 27 13.05 -14.73 -6.64
N ARG A 28 12.54 -15.96 -6.74
CA ARG A 28 11.10 -16.21 -6.83
C ARG A 28 10.37 -15.74 -5.57
N VAL A 29 9.15 -15.26 -5.75
CA VAL A 29 8.31 -14.68 -4.68
C VAL A 29 6.94 -15.36 -4.72
N SER A 30 6.47 -15.86 -3.57
CA SER A 30 5.15 -16.46 -3.44
C SER A 30 4.06 -15.41 -3.25
N TYR A 31 2.79 -15.77 -3.44
CA TYR A 31 1.69 -14.85 -3.09
C TYR A 31 1.66 -14.49 -1.60
N ASP A 32 2.14 -15.39 -0.72
CA ASP A 32 2.22 -15.11 0.70
C ASP A 32 3.27 -14.03 0.99
N ASP A 33 4.43 -14.10 0.33
CA ASP A 33 5.45 -13.04 0.38
C ASP A 33 4.89 -11.69 -0.13
N VAL A 34 4.12 -11.70 -1.21
CA VAL A 34 3.48 -10.49 -1.77
C VAL A 34 2.48 -9.90 -0.77
N ILE A 35 1.62 -10.72 -0.18
CA ILE A 35 0.62 -10.28 0.79
C ILE A 35 1.32 -9.69 2.02
N LYS A 36 2.35 -10.37 2.54
CA LYS A 36 3.15 -9.86 3.66
C LYS A 36 3.80 -8.51 3.33
N TYR A 37 4.40 -8.38 2.15
CA TYR A 37 4.98 -7.12 1.69
C TYR A 37 3.94 -5.99 1.63
N LEU A 38 2.73 -6.25 1.12
CA LEU A 38 1.67 -5.26 1.04
C LEU A 38 1.16 -4.83 2.42
N ILE A 39 1.03 -5.78 3.36
CA ILE A 39 0.67 -5.52 4.75
C ILE A 39 1.73 -4.63 5.40
N GLU A 40 3.00 -5.03 5.32
CA GLU A 40 4.12 -4.28 5.88
C GLU A 40 4.24 -2.88 5.29
N ARG A 41 4.05 -2.74 3.97
CA ARG A 41 4.08 -1.45 3.28
C ARG A 41 2.98 -0.51 3.80
N LYS A 42 1.74 -1.00 3.95
CA LYS A 42 0.63 -0.20 4.51
C LYS A 42 0.95 0.32 5.91
N PHE A 43 1.53 -0.52 6.76
CA PHE A 43 1.90 -0.11 8.12
C PHE A 43 3.10 0.81 8.17
N LYS A 44 4.09 0.62 7.28
CA LYS A 44 5.25 1.51 7.18
C LYS A 44 4.85 2.92 6.76
N ASP A 45 3.95 3.04 5.79
CA ASP A 45 3.46 4.34 5.32
C ASP A 45 2.66 5.05 6.41
N ARG A 46 1.88 4.31 7.22
CA ARG A 46 1.17 4.86 8.39
C ARG A 46 2.12 5.32 9.49
N LYS A 47 3.09 4.49 9.89
CA LYS A 47 4.08 4.87 10.91
C LYS A 47 4.92 6.06 10.47
N LEU A 48 5.35 6.10 9.21
CA LEU A 48 6.10 7.23 8.67
C LEU A 48 5.24 8.51 8.68
N ALA A 49 3.95 8.41 8.37
CA ALA A 49 3.04 9.53 8.49
C ALA A 49 2.86 9.98 9.96
N GLU A 50 2.72 9.04 10.89
CA GLU A 50 2.66 9.32 12.33
C GLU A 50 3.99 9.90 12.87
N GLU A 51 5.15 9.48 12.36
CA GLU A 51 6.45 10.02 12.77
C GLU A 51 6.71 11.43 12.21
N LEU A 52 6.38 11.66 10.92
CA LEU A 52 6.57 12.95 10.27
C LEU A 52 5.56 13.99 10.73
N PHE A 53 4.34 13.56 11.02
CA PHE A 53 3.22 14.47 11.27
C PHE A 53 2.54 14.26 12.63
N GLY A 54 2.95 13.29 13.46
CA GLY A 54 2.32 13.00 14.76
C GLY A 54 2.44 14.09 15.81
N ILE A 55 3.24 15.13 15.57
CA ILE A 55 3.25 16.36 16.38
C ILE A 55 2.05 17.26 16.02
N ALA A 56 1.52 17.14 14.80
CA ALA A 56 0.32 17.83 14.34
C ALA A 56 -0.94 17.02 14.69
N LYS A 57 -1.38 17.13 15.96
CA LYS A 57 -2.72 16.82 16.50
C LYS A 57 -3.66 15.91 15.67
N GLY A 58 -3.90 14.69 16.18
CA GLY A 58 -5.21 14.01 16.12
C GLY A 58 -5.24 12.67 15.40
N GLU A 59 -6.04 11.72 15.92
CA GLU A 59 -6.24 10.33 15.44
C GLU A 59 -6.73 10.19 13.99
N ASN A 60 -6.84 11.27 13.21
CA ASN A 60 -7.38 11.26 11.85
C ASN A 60 -6.49 11.98 10.81
N LEU A 61 -5.25 12.31 11.17
CA LEU A 61 -4.36 13.11 10.33
C LEU A 61 -4.02 12.45 8.99
N TYR A 62 -3.85 11.13 8.96
CA TYR A 62 -3.57 10.41 7.71
C TYR A 62 -4.73 10.51 6.71
N GLU A 63 -5.97 10.40 7.19
CA GLU A 63 -7.18 10.56 6.37
C GLU A 63 -7.30 12.01 5.86
N GLU A 64 -6.99 13.01 6.69
CA GLU A 64 -6.99 14.42 6.28
C GLU A 64 -5.93 14.74 5.22
N LEU A 65 -4.71 14.17 5.34
CA LEU A 65 -3.66 14.34 4.33
C LEU A 65 -4.02 13.68 3.00
N LEU A 66 -4.63 12.49 3.04
CA LEU A 66 -5.14 11.82 1.85
C LEU A 66 -6.26 12.63 1.20
N LYS A 67 -7.14 13.24 2.00
CA LYS A 67 -8.21 14.10 1.51
C LYS A 67 -7.66 15.36 0.85
N GLY A 68 -6.70 16.04 1.48
CA GLY A 68 -6.04 17.21 0.91
C GLY A 68 -5.38 16.93 -0.44
N ARG A 69 -4.66 15.80 -0.57
CA ARG A 69 -4.06 15.41 -1.85
C ARG A 69 -5.09 15.21 -2.97
N LYS A 70 -6.24 14.61 -2.67
CA LYS A 70 -7.32 14.44 -3.65
C LYS A 70 -7.89 15.80 -4.09
N GLU A 71 -8.10 16.71 -3.15
CA GLU A 71 -8.61 18.06 -3.45
C GLU A 71 -7.61 18.87 -4.30
N ASP A 72 -6.31 18.69 -4.08
CA ASP A 72 -5.27 19.32 -4.90
C ASP A 72 -5.25 18.74 -6.32
N ASP A 73 -5.34 17.41 -6.47
CA ASP A 73 -5.39 16.74 -7.77
C ASP A 73 -6.65 17.14 -8.58
N GLU A 74 -7.79 17.34 -7.91
CA GLU A 74 -9.04 17.83 -8.52
C GLU A 74 -8.95 19.29 -8.97
N LYS A 75 -8.28 20.16 -8.19
CA LYS A 75 -8.04 21.57 -8.57
C LYS A 75 -6.97 21.73 -9.65
N SER A 76 -6.11 20.74 -9.81
CA SER A 76 -5.02 20.74 -10.80
C SER A 76 -5.45 20.19 -12.16
N SER A 77 -6.63 19.60 -12.26
CA SER A 77 -7.20 19.18 -13.53
C SER A 77 -7.90 20.38 -14.20
N PRO A 78 -7.53 20.76 -15.43
CA PRO A 78 -8.15 21.87 -16.16
C PRO A 78 -9.61 21.60 -16.57
#